data_AF-A0A2V8IXZ8-F1
#
_entry.id   AF-A0A2V8IXZ8-F1
#
_cell.length_a   1.000
_cell.length_b   1.000
_cell.length_c   1.000
_cell.angle_alpha   90.00
_cell.angle_beta   90.00
_cell.angle_gamma   90.00
#
_symmetry.space_group_name_H-M   'P 1'
#
loop_
_entity.id
_entity.type
_entity.pdbx_description
1 polymer ?
#
loop_
_entity_poly.entity_id
_entity_poly.type
_entity_poly.pdbx_seq_one_letter_code
_entity_poly.pdbx_strand_id
1 'polypeptide(L)'
;DRLPHVQKMILANTEPERREHLNKLLPFQRADFEGLFRAMDGLPVTIRLLDPPLHEFLPKREELMVEIAVLRATNGAPSQIAEKEKLLQRVETLHEFNPMLGHRGCRLGITYPEISEMQCRAIFEAACKLQKEGRTVKPEIMIPLVGLPKEFEEQKAIVDRVAEEVFTQTGAKVEYTVGTMIELPRAVVVADKIAESAEFFSFGTNDLTQTTFGFSRDDAGKIIVDYMAKGILKADPFQELDRDGVGVLLRMGIEKGRSTRSNLKIGICGEHGGDPSSIEFCDEVGLDYVSCSPYRVPIARLAAAQCVVARKSAAERGRTV
;
A
#
# COMPACT_ATOMS: atom_id res chain seq x y z
N ASP A 1 14.68 2.73 -17.70
CA ASP A 1 15.87 2.98 -16.84
C ASP A 1 15.83 2.28 -15.48
N ARG A 2 14.70 2.29 -14.74
CA ARG A 2 14.63 1.73 -13.38
C ARG A 2 14.42 0.22 -13.32
N LEU A 3 13.55 -0.31 -14.18
CA LEU A 3 13.17 -1.73 -14.21
C LEU A 3 14.38 -2.69 -14.24
N PRO A 4 15.45 -2.44 -15.04
CA PRO A 4 16.63 -3.31 -15.02
C PRO A 4 17.32 -3.39 -13.66
N HIS A 5 17.32 -2.32 -12.86
CA HIS A 5 17.90 -2.33 -11.52
C HIS A 5 17.02 -3.09 -10.53
N VAL A 6 15.70 -2.98 -10.66
CA VAL A 6 14.73 -3.78 -9.88
C VAL A 6 14.89 -5.27 -10.20
N GLN A 7 14.97 -5.63 -11.48
CA GLN A 7 15.18 -7.02 -11.90
C GLN A 7 16.50 -7.59 -11.38
N LYS A 8 17.59 -6.82 -11.46
CA LYS A 8 18.89 -7.22 -10.90
C LYS A 8 18.85 -7.37 -9.38
N MET A 9 18.17 -6.49 -8.66
CA MET A 9 17.92 -6.64 -7.22
C MET A 9 17.18 -7.95 -6.90
N ILE A 10 16.17 -8.31 -7.70
CA ILE A 10 15.38 -9.54 -7.52
C ILE A 10 16.22 -10.79 -7.80
N LEU A 11 17.09 -10.72 -8.81
CA LEU A 11 17.99 -11.81 -9.21
C LEU A 11 19.18 -12.00 -8.26
N ALA A 12 19.44 -11.03 -7.37
CA ALA A 12 20.54 -11.09 -6.42
C ALA A 12 20.35 -12.25 -5.42
N ASN A 13 21.41 -13.04 -5.24
CA ASN A 13 21.40 -14.20 -4.34
C ASN A 13 21.87 -13.87 -2.92
N THR A 14 22.50 -12.70 -2.75
CA THR A 14 23.06 -12.27 -1.48
C THR A 14 22.62 -10.84 -1.15
N GLU A 15 22.54 -10.53 0.15
CA GLU A 15 22.22 -9.17 0.60
C GLU A 15 23.23 -8.12 0.05
N PRO A 16 24.56 -8.33 0.05
CA PRO A 16 25.49 -7.35 -0.52
C PRO A 16 25.23 -7.03 -2.01
N GLU A 17 24.97 -8.05 -2.83
CA GLU A 17 24.61 -7.87 -4.24
C GLU A 17 23.28 -7.11 -4.38
N ARG A 18 22.30 -7.43 -3.53
CA ARG A 18 21.02 -6.72 -3.52
C ARG A 18 21.19 -5.25 -3.17
N ARG A 19 21.98 -4.94 -2.15
CA ARG A 19 22.30 -3.57 -1.73
C ARG A 19 22.98 -2.77 -2.84
N GLU A 20 23.87 -3.39 -3.63
CA GLU A 20 24.48 -2.72 -4.79
C GLU A 20 23.42 -2.23 -5.80
N HIS A 21 22.42 -3.05 -6.09
CA HIS A 21 21.33 -2.69 -7.00
C HIS A 21 20.34 -1.70 -6.39
N LEU A 22 20.04 -1.82 -5.09
CA LEU A 22 19.24 -0.87 -4.33
C LEU A 22 19.90 0.53 -4.30
N ASN A 23 21.21 0.61 -4.14
CA ASN A 23 21.95 1.88 -4.18
C ASN A 23 21.84 2.58 -5.55
N LYS A 24 21.68 1.81 -6.64
CA LYS A 24 21.42 2.37 -7.98
C LYS A 24 19.98 2.87 -8.12
N LEU A 25 19.03 2.31 -7.37
CA LEU A 25 17.62 2.76 -7.33
C LEU A 25 17.42 3.99 -6.45
N LEU A 26 18.20 4.13 -5.37
CA LEU A 26 18.12 5.21 -4.40
C LEU A 26 18.02 6.62 -5.02
N PRO A 27 18.91 7.05 -5.94
CA PRO A 27 18.84 8.40 -6.50
C PRO A 27 17.56 8.64 -7.31
N PHE A 28 17.00 7.61 -7.97
CA PHE A 28 15.75 7.74 -8.71
C PHE A 28 14.57 7.94 -7.76
N GLN A 29 14.44 7.09 -6.72
CA GLN A 29 13.36 7.24 -5.75
C GLN A 29 13.46 8.56 -4.99
N ARG A 30 14.67 8.96 -4.57
CA ARG A 30 14.88 10.25 -3.90
C ARG A 30 14.43 11.41 -4.78
N ALA A 31 14.79 11.42 -6.07
CA ALA A 31 14.37 12.46 -7.00
C ALA A 31 12.84 12.50 -7.17
N ASP A 32 12.17 11.35 -7.21
CA ASP A 32 10.70 11.30 -7.28
C ASP A 32 10.05 11.87 -6.02
N PHE A 33 10.54 11.49 -4.84
CA PHE A 33 10.03 12.01 -3.57
C PHE A 33 10.29 13.50 -3.43
N GLU A 34 11.43 14.02 -3.89
CA GLU A 34 11.66 15.46 -3.97
C GLU A 34 10.62 16.15 -4.88
N GLY A 35 10.29 15.56 -6.03
CA GLY A 35 9.23 16.06 -6.90
C GLY A 35 7.86 16.06 -6.22
N LEU A 36 7.51 14.94 -5.59
CA LEU A 36 6.24 14.74 -4.90
C LEU A 36 6.06 15.71 -3.73
N PHE A 37 7.03 15.80 -2.83
CA PHE A 37 6.98 16.69 -1.68
C PHE A 37 6.97 18.15 -2.10
N ARG A 38 7.66 18.53 -3.19
CA ARG A 38 7.60 19.89 -3.72
C ARG A 38 6.20 20.25 -4.24
N ALA A 39 5.50 19.30 -4.86
CA ALA A 39 4.13 19.49 -5.31
C ALA A 39 3.12 19.58 -4.14
N MET A 40 3.45 18.95 -3.01
CA MET A 40 2.60 18.83 -1.82
C MET A 40 3.06 19.71 -0.64
N ASP A 41 3.76 20.82 -0.92
CA ASP A 41 4.31 21.72 0.11
C ASP A 41 3.22 22.14 1.13
N GLY A 42 3.47 21.89 2.42
CA GLY A 42 2.56 22.16 3.53
C GLY A 42 1.51 21.08 3.81
N LEU A 43 1.33 20.11 2.90
CA LEU A 43 0.34 19.05 3.00
C LEU A 43 0.97 17.71 3.42
N PRO A 44 0.23 16.84 4.16
CA PRO A 44 0.72 15.50 4.48
C PRO A 44 0.78 14.62 3.23
N VAL A 45 1.83 13.79 3.15
CA VAL A 45 2.01 12.84 2.04
C VAL A 45 2.26 11.45 2.62
N THR A 46 1.26 10.58 2.46
CA THR A 46 1.34 9.18 2.88
C THR A 46 1.99 8.33 1.79
N ILE A 47 3.13 7.71 2.11
CA ILE A 47 3.91 6.88 1.20
C ILE A 47 3.83 5.44 1.68
N ARG A 48 3.24 4.58 0.86
CA ARG A 48 3.21 3.14 1.08
C ARG A 48 4.55 2.53 0.67
N LEU A 49 5.13 1.72 1.54
CA LEU A 49 6.31 0.93 1.19
C LEU A 49 5.98 -0.13 0.12
N LEU A 50 7.01 -0.77 -0.44
CA LEU A 50 6.87 -1.73 -1.52
C LEU A 50 5.87 -2.84 -1.14
N ASP A 51 4.85 -2.98 -1.97
CA ASP A 51 3.74 -3.88 -1.75
C ASP A 51 3.70 -5.07 -2.71
N PRO A 52 3.91 -4.93 -4.05
CA PRO A 52 3.74 -6.06 -4.95
C PRO A 52 4.80 -7.16 -4.74
N PRO A 53 4.46 -8.43 -5.00
CA PRO A 53 5.41 -9.53 -4.99
C PRO A 53 6.46 -9.35 -6.09
N LEU A 54 7.67 -9.88 -5.84
CA LEU A 54 8.81 -9.63 -6.73
C LEU A 54 8.63 -10.18 -8.15
N HIS A 55 7.82 -11.22 -8.34
CA HIS A 55 7.61 -11.81 -9.66
C HIS A 55 6.88 -10.86 -10.64
N GLU A 56 6.12 -9.86 -10.16
CA GLU A 56 5.47 -8.86 -11.02
C GLU A 56 6.47 -8.00 -11.81
N PHE A 57 7.72 -7.92 -11.37
CA PHE A 57 8.78 -7.18 -12.04
C PHE A 57 9.61 -8.05 -13.01
N LEU A 58 9.35 -9.36 -13.06
CA LEU A 58 10.05 -10.31 -13.91
C LEU A 58 9.20 -10.67 -15.15
N PRO A 59 9.83 -11.11 -16.26
CA PRO A 59 9.10 -11.65 -17.40
C PRO A 59 8.26 -12.87 -17.01
N LYS A 60 7.18 -13.14 -17.75
CA LYS A 60 6.33 -14.30 -17.46
C LYS A 60 7.09 -15.59 -17.67
N ARG A 61 6.79 -16.59 -16.84
CA ARG A 61 7.42 -17.91 -16.88
C ARG A 61 7.27 -18.55 -18.26
N GLU A 62 6.06 -18.52 -18.82
CA GLU A 62 5.71 -19.11 -20.10
C GLU A 62 6.47 -18.44 -21.25
N GLU A 63 6.59 -17.10 -21.20
CA GLU A 63 7.35 -16.33 -22.19
C GLU A 63 8.82 -16.74 -22.18
N LEU A 64 9.43 -16.84 -21.00
CA LEU A 64 10.83 -17.28 -20.86
C LEU A 64 11.04 -18.72 -21.36
N MET A 65 10.12 -19.63 -21.05
CA MET A 65 10.18 -21.01 -21.54
C MET A 65 10.16 -21.08 -23.06
N VAL A 66 9.27 -20.29 -23.69
CA VAL A 66 9.18 -20.19 -25.16
C VAL A 66 10.47 -19.59 -25.74
N GLU A 67 10.98 -18.50 -25.17
CA GLU A 67 12.22 -17.86 -25.63
C GLU A 67 13.43 -18.79 -25.56
N ILE A 68 13.57 -19.55 -24.47
CA ILE A 68 14.65 -20.54 -24.30
C ILE A 68 14.51 -21.66 -25.34
N ALA A 69 13.29 -22.18 -25.56
CA ALA A 69 13.04 -23.22 -26.54
C ALA A 69 13.38 -22.74 -27.97
N VAL A 70 12.98 -21.51 -28.32
CA VAL A 70 13.30 -20.90 -29.62
C VAL A 70 14.81 -20.74 -29.77
N LEU A 71 15.51 -20.17 -28.78
CA LEU A 71 16.96 -19.99 -28.85
C LEU A 71 17.70 -21.32 -29.02
N ARG A 72 17.28 -22.38 -28.31
CA ARG A 72 17.84 -23.72 -28.49
C ARG A 72 17.58 -24.27 -29.90
N ALA A 73 16.40 -24.05 -30.45
CA ALA A 73 16.04 -24.50 -31.80
C ALA A 73 16.78 -23.74 -32.91
N THR A 74 17.08 -22.45 -32.71
CA THR A 74 17.75 -21.60 -33.70
C THR A 74 19.27 -21.52 -33.51
N ASN A 75 19.88 -22.41 -32.72
CA ASN A 75 21.31 -22.39 -32.36
C ASN A 75 21.77 -21.01 -31.83
N GLY A 76 20.96 -20.39 -30.96
CA GLY A 76 21.30 -19.17 -30.26
C GLY A 76 22.56 -19.32 -29.39
N ALA A 77 23.17 -18.19 -29.02
CA ALA A 77 24.42 -18.22 -28.27
C ALA A 77 24.26 -18.94 -26.92
N PRO A 78 25.15 -19.88 -26.54
CA PRO A 78 25.06 -20.60 -25.27
C PRO A 78 24.99 -19.70 -24.04
N SER A 79 25.66 -18.55 -24.07
CA SER A 79 25.63 -17.55 -22.99
C SER A 79 24.24 -16.93 -22.80
N GLN A 80 23.52 -16.64 -23.89
CA GLN A 80 22.16 -16.09 -23.84
C GLN A 80 21.16 -17.11 -23.32
N ILE A 81 21.32 -18.38 -23.72
CA ILE A 81 20.50 -19.48 -23.23
C ILE A 81 20.70 -19.64 -21.71
N ALA A 82 21.95 -19.70 -21.25
CA ALA A 82 22.27 -19.83 -19.82
C ALA A 82 21.76 -18.65 -18.98
N GLU A 83 21.82 -17.42 -19.51
CA GLU A 83 21.26 -16.24 -18.84
C GLU A 83 19.74 -16.34 -18.66
N LYS A 84 19.01 -16.71 -19.73
CA LYS A 84 17.55 -16.89 -19.64
C LYS A 84 17.15 -18.08 -18.77
N GLU A 85 17.91 -19.17 -18.77
CA GLU A 85 17.69 -20.31 -17.87
C GLU A 85 17.84 -19.91 -16.41
N LYS A 86 18.88 -19.13 -16.07
CA LYS A 86 19.05 -18.59 -14.71
C LYS A 86 17.87 -17.68 -14.33
N LEU A 87 17.40 -16.85 -15.26
CA LEU A 87 16.23 -16.00 -15.05
C LEU A 87 14.96 -16.83 -14.84
N LEU A 88 14.72 -17.85 -15.66
CA LEU A 88 13.59 -18.78 -15.53
C LEU A 88 13.62 -19.48 -14.18
N GLN A 89 14.77 -20.01 -13.75
CA GLN A 89 14.93 -20.64 -12.44
C GLN A 89 14.54 -19.69 -11.30
N ARG A 90 14.92 -18.42 -11.41
CA ARG A 90 14.53 -17.41 -10.41
C ARG A 90 13.04 -17.13 -10.43
N VAL A 91 12.45 -16.99 -11.63
CA VAL A 91 10.99 -16.79 -11.80
C VAL A 91 10.22 -17.96 -11.20
N GLU A 92 10.66 -19.19 -11.44
CA GLU A 92 10.04 -20.40 -10.87
C GLU A 92 10.19 -20.47 -9.34
N THR A 93 11.31 -20.00 -8.79
CA THR A 93 11.52 -19.93 -7.33
C THR A 93 10.61 -18.89 -6.67
N LEU A 94 10.35 -17.78 -7.36
CA LEU A 94 9.49 -16.69 -6.87
C LEU A 94 8.03 -16.84 -7.29
N HIS A 95 7.71 -17.92 -8.02
CA HIS A 95 6.36 -18.20 -8.46
C HIS A 95 5.51 -18.65 -7.28
N GLU A 96 4.36 -18.01 -7.12
CA GLU A 96 3.41 -18.33 -6.06
C GLU A 96 2.07 -18.69 -6.69
N PHE A 97 1.39 -19.67 -6.10
CA PHE A 97 0.06 -20.09 -6.55
C PHE A 97 -0.99 -18.98 -6.38
N ASN A 98 -0.88 -18.20 -5.30
CA ASN A 98 -1.80 -17.10 -4.99
C ASN A 98 -1.01 -15.84 -4.64
N PRO A 99 -0.49 -15.10 -5.64
CA PRO A 99 0.36 -13.90 -5.44
C PRO A 99 -0.21 -12.85 -4.50
N MET A 100 -1.54 -12.65 -4.53
CA MET A 100 -2.22 -11.69 -3.67
C MET A 100 -1.99 -11.98 -2.17
N LEU A 101 -1.91 -13.26 -1.77
CA LEU A 101 -1.68 -13.69 -0.39
C LEU A 101 -0.24 -14.09 -0.11
N GLY A 102 0.68 -13.83 -1.04
CA GLY A 102 2.04 -14.36 -1.04
C GLY A 102 3.08 -13.52 -0.29
N HIS A 103 4.32 -13.62 -0.77
CA HIS A 103 5.51 -12.98 -0.21
C HIS A 103 5.65 -11.54 -0.71
N ARG A 104 4.88 -10.67 -0.09
CA ARG A 104 4.72 -9.27 -0.49
C ARG A 104 4.53 -8.35 0.73
N GLY A 105 4.40 -7.04 0.50
CA GLY A 105 4.16 -6.06 1.57
C GLY A 105 5.18 -6.14 2.73
N CYS A 106 4.71 -6.00 3.97
CA CYS A 106 5.59 -6.06 5.15
C CYS A 106 6.39 -7.37 5.26
N ARG A 107 5.87 -8.50 4.75
CA ARG A 107 6.56 -9.80 4.80
C ARG A 107 7.84 -9.75 3.98
N LEU A 108 7.79 -9.10 2.82
CA LEU A 108 8.95 -8.87 1.98
C LEU A 108 9.97 -7.95 2.68
N GLY A 109 9.50 -6.85 3.26
CA GLY A 109 10.33 -5.92 4.03
C GLY A 109 10.93 -6.52 5.31
N ILE A 110 10.33 -7.57 5.87
CA ILE A 110 10.88 -8.29 7.03
C ILE A 110 11.98 -9.26 6.59
N THR A 111 11.75 -10.02 5.52
CA THR A 111 12.74 -10.99 5.02
C THR A 111 13.92 -10.32 4.31
N TYR A 112 13.69 -9.15 3.70
CA TYR A 112 14.66 -8.39 2.93
C TYR A 112 14.65 -6.91 3.39
N PRO A 113 15.11 -6.64 4.63
CA PRO A 113 15.01 -5.33 5.27
C PRO A 113 15.71 -4.22 4.48
N GLU A 114 16.74 -4.54 3.70
CA GLU A 114 17.45 -3.58 2.87
C GLU A 114 16.55 -2.88 1.83
N ILE A 115 15.42 -3.50 1.44
CA ILE A 115 14.43 -2.90 0.54
C ILE A 115 13.71 -1.75 1.27
N SER A 116 13.16 -2.02 2.45
CA SER A 116 12.51 -1.01 3.29
C SER A 116 13.49 0.09 3.69
N GLU A 117 14.73 -0.27 4.04
CA GLU A 117 15.79 0.70 4.36
C GLU A 117 16.06 1.67 3.21
N MET A 118 16.20 1.16 1.98
CA MET A 118 16.46 2.00 0.82
C MET A 118 15.30 2.96 0.54
N GLN A 119 14.05 2.48 0.63
CA GLN A 119 12.87 3.33 0.45
C GLN A 119 12.78 4.42 1.52
N CYS A 120 12.92 4.05 2.80
CA CYS A 120 12.92 5.01 3.91
C CYS A 120 14.04 6.04 3.75
N ARG A 121 15.24 5.61 3.36
CA ARG A 121 16.37 6.51 3.09
C ARG A 121 16.04 7.48 1.97
N ALA A 122 15.49 7.01 0.85
CA ALA A 122 15.06 7.89 -0.26
C ALA A 122 14.04 8.94 0.21
N ILE A 123 13.06 8.53 1.02
CA ILE A 123 12.00 9.40 1.54
C ILE A 123 12.59 10.47 2.46
N PHE A 124 13.38 10.07 3.46
CA PHE A 124 13.93 11.02 4.44
C PHE A 124 15.01 11.92 3.85
N GLU A 125 15.85 11.43 2.93
CA GLU A 125 16.84 12.28 2.26
C GLU A 125 16.14 13.36 1.42
N ALA A 126 15.07 13.02 0.70
CA ALA A 126 14.26 13.97 -0.05
C ALA A 126 13.59 14.99 0.87
N ALA A 127 12.97 14.52 1.97
CA ALA A 127 12.30 15.38 2.94
C ALA A 127 13.27 16.35 3.62
N CYS A 128 14.41 15.87 4.11
CA CYS A 128 15.44 16.70 4.74
C CYS A 128 16.03 17.74 3.79
N LYS A 129 16.23 17.38 2.52
CA LYS A 129 16.70 18.33 1.51
C LYS A 129 15.71 19.47 1.32
N LEU A 130 14.43 19.16 1.10
CA LEU A 130 13.40 20.19 0.88
C LEU A 130 13.13 21.01 2.14
N GLN A 131 13.23 20.42 3.33
CA GLN A 131 13.13 21.15 4.59
C GLN A 131 14.22 22.23 4.70
N LYS A 132 15.46 21.92 4.28
CA LYS A 132 16.56 22.90 4.21
C LYS A 132 16.33 23.97 3.14
N GLU A 133 15.58 23.67 2.09
CA GLU A 133 15.13 24.64 1.09
C GLU A 133 13.95 25.52 1.59
N GLY A 134 13.52 25.36 2.84
CA GLY A 134 12.45 26.15 3.47
C GLY A 134 11.04 25.66 3.14
N ARG A 135 10.89 24.46 2.56
CA ARG A 135 9.59 23.81 2.33
C ARG A 135 9.08 23.16 3.60
N THR A 136 7.76 23.03 3.73
CA THR A 136 7.12 22.29 4.83
C THR A 136 6.80 20.88 4.35
N VAL A 137 7.56 19.88 4.82
CA VAL A 137 7.38 18.48 4.43
C VAL A 137 6.84 17.66 5.59
N LYS A 138 5.77 16.88 5.35
CA LYS A 138 5.08 16.06 6.36
C LYS A 138 4.93 14.62 5.85
N PRO A 139 6.01 13.82 5.84
CA PRO A 139 5.97 12.44 5.37
C PRO A 139 5.23 11.54 6.37
N GLU A 140 4.30 10.74 5.85
CA GLU A 140 3.65 9.65 6.61
C GLU A 140 4.07 8.32 5.98
N ILE A 141 4.74 7.45 6.73
CA ILE A 141 5.25 6.16 6.22
C ILE A 141 4.22 5.08 6.52
N MET A 142 3.71 4.41 5.49
CA MET A 142 2.66 3.40 5.62
C MET A 142 3.20 2.00 5.30
N ILE A 143 3.07 1.11 6.27
CA ILE A 143 3.46 -0.30 6.15
C ILE A 143 2.28 -1.11 5.60
N PRO A 144 2.41 -1.74 4.40
CA PRO A 144 1.35 -2.55 3.81
C PRO A 144 1.30 -3.98 4.38
N LEU A 145 0.14 -4.62 4.24
CA LEU A 145 -0.16 -6.03 4.46
C LEU A 145 0.14 -6.56 5.87
N VAL A 146 0.10 -5.68 6.88
CA VAL A 146 0.27 -6.06 8.28
C VAL A 146 -0.91 -6.93 8.72
N GLY A 147 -0.64 -8.07 9.36
CA GLY A 147 -1.63 -8.92 10.01
C GLY A 147 -1.39 -9.11 11.50
N LEU A 148 -0.16 -8.88 11.97
CA LEU A 148 0.31 -9.03 13.34
C LEU A 148 0.93 -7.73 13.86
N PRO A 149 0.73 -7.35 15.14
CA PRO A 149 1.39 -6.18 15.73
C PRO A 149 2.92 -6.23 15.58
N LYS A 150 3.50 -7.43 15.75
CA LYS A 150 4.96 -7.60 15.63
C LYS A 150 5.49 -7.34 14.23
N GLU A 151 4.73 -7.66 13.17
CA GLU A 151 5.13 -7.33 11.80
C GLU A 151 5.25 -5.81 11.60
N PHE A 152 4.31 -5.06 12.19
CA PHE A 152 4.36 -3.60 12.16
C PHE A 152 5.55 -3.05 12.97
N GLU A 153 5.78 -3.56 14.18
CA GLU A 153 6.90 -3.14 15.04
C GLU A 153 8.26 -3.34 14.35
N GLU A 154 8.48 -4.50 13.73
CA GLU A 154 9.74 -4.81 13.01
C GLU A 154 9.97 -3.81 11.87
N GLN A 155 8.93 -3.49 11.09
CA GLN A 155 9.06 -2.49 10.02
C GLN A 155 9.23 -1.08 10.58
N LYS A 156 8.47 -0.70 11.61
CA LYS A 156 8.61 0.62 12.25
C LYS A 156 10.02 0.84 12.81
N ALA A 157 10.63 -0.18 13.41
CA ALA A 157 12.00 -0.10 13.89
C ALA A 157 13.00 0.20 12.76
N ILE A 158 12.80 -0.36 11.56
CA ILE A 158 13.60 -0.03 10.38
C ILE A 158 13.38 1.43 9.97
N VAL A 159 12.12 1.88 9.89
CA VAL A 159 11.79 3.27 9.53
C VAL A 159 12.48 4.25 10.50
N ASP A 160 12.28 4.05 11.80
CA ASP A 160 12.74 4.97 12.83
C ASP A 160 14.27 5.03 12.88
N ARG A 161 14.95 3.88 12.76
CA ARG A 161 16.41 3.81 12.68
C ARG A 161 16.96 4.56 11.47
N VAL A 162 16.39 4.31 10.29
CA VAL A 162 16.87 4.96 9.05
C VAL A 162 16.59 6.46 9.06
N ALA A 163 15.47 6.90 9.64
CA ALA A 163 15.19 8.31 9.86
C ALA A 163 16.31 8.97 10.68
N GLU A 164 16.66 8.38 11.82
CA GLU A 164 17.71 8.91 12.71
C GLU A 164 19.09 8.94 12.04
N GLU A 165 19.45 7.88 11.30
CA GLU A 165 20.68 7.85 10.50
C GLU A 165 20.73 9.01 9.49
N VAL A 166 19.64 9.24 8.74
CA VAL A 166 19.56 10.32 7.75
C VAL A 166 19.57 11.69 8.42
N PHE A 167 18.90 11.85 9.55
CA PHE A 167 18.88 13.12 10.30
C PHE A 167 20.27 13.47 10.81
N THR A 168 20.99 12.50 11.34
CA THR A 168 22.38 12.66 11.79
C THR A 168 23.30 13.01 10.62
N GLN A 169 23.20 12.29 9.49
CA GLN A 169 24.05 12.50 8.32
C GLN A 169 23.78 13.84 7.63
N THR A 170 22.53 14.28 7.59
CA THR A 170 22.15 15.52 6.91
C THR A 170 22.20 16.72 7.84
N GLY A 171 22.12 16.56 9.16
CA GLY A 171 21.96 17.67 10.10
C GLY A 171 20.62 18.41 9.96
N ALA A 172 19.60 17.76 9.39
CA ALA A 172 18.22 18.26 9.32
C ALA A 172 17.25 17.19 9.81
N LYS A 173 16.23 17.63 10.55
CA LYS A 173 15.17 16.78 11.10
C LYS A 173 13.85 17.19 10.49
N VAL A 174 13.04 16.20 10.11
CA VAL A 174 11.65 16.38 9.71
C VAL A 174 10.74 15.62 10.68
N GLU A 175 9.57 16.17 10.97
CA GLU A 175 8.52 15.42 11.67
C GLU A 175 7.92 14.40 10.72
N TYR A 176 7.72 13.18 11.19
CA TYR A 176 7.12 12.10 10.42
C TYR A 176 6.27 11.22 11.32
N THR A 177 5.33 10.48 10.72
CA THR A 177 4.51 9.50 11.43
C THR A 177 4.61 8.15 10.73
N VAL A 178 4.56 7.06 11.49
CA VAL A 178 4.53 5.69 10.95
C VAL A 178 3.19 5.04 11.27
N GLY A 179 2.50 4.59 10.23
CA GLY A 179 1.19 3.95 10.33
C GLY A 179 1.10 2.75 9.40
N THR A 180 -0.08 2.15 9.33
CA THR A 180 -0.26 0.90 8.59
C THR A 180 -1.54 0.87 7.80
N MET A 181 -1.50 0.07 6.73
CA MET A 181 -2.69 -0.29 5.99
C MET A 181 -3.47 -1.37 6.76
N ILE A 182 -4.75 -1.13 7.03
CA ILE A 182 -5.66 -2.12 7.59
C ILE A 182 -6.41 -2.77 6.44
N GLU A 183 -5.86 -3.86 5.95
CA GLU A 183 -6.33 -4.54 4.73
C GLU A 183 -6.46 -6.06 4.86
N LEU A 184 -6.13 -6.60 6.04
CA LEU A 184 -6.36 -8.00 6.39
C LEU A 184 -7.40 -8.10 7.51
N PRO A 185 -8.36 -9.06 7.46
CA PRO A 185 -9.34 -9.25 8.52
C PRO A 185 -8.68 -9.49 9.88
N ARG A 186 -7.52 -10.17 9.90
CA ARG A 186 -6.75 -10.36 11.13
C ARG A 186 -6.31 -9.03 11.75
N ALA A 187 -5.83 -8.08 10.94
CA ALA A 187 -5.41 -6.76 11.42
C ALA A 187 -6.57 -5.99 12.04
N VAL A 188 -7.77 -6.11 11.47
CA VAL A 188 -9.00 -5.54 12.04
C VAL A 188 -9.28 -6.12 13.43
N VAL A 189 -9.25 -7.45 13.56
CA VAL A 189 -9.57 -8.15 14.82
C VAL A 189 -8.61 -7.77 15.96
N VAL A 190 -7.35 -7.47 15.65
CA VAL A 190 -6.32 -7.07 16.63
C VAL A 190 -5.90 -5.61 16.51
N ALA A 191 -6.75 -4.76 15.94
CA ALA A 191 -6.43 -3.36 15.65
C ALA A 191 -6.05 -2.55 16.90
N ASP A 192 -6.60 -2.90 18.06
CA ASP A 192 -6.24 -2.34 19.36
C ASP A 192 -4.75 -2.51 19.67
N LYS A 193 -4.19 -3.68 19.37
CA LYS A 193 -2.77 -3.99 19.61
C LYS A 193 -1.86 -3.31 18.59
N ILE A 194 -2.31 -3.23 17.33
CA ILE A 194 -1.54 -2.54 16.28
C ILE A 194 -1.47 -1.03 16.58
N ALA A 195 -2.55 -0.45 17.09
CA ALA A 195 -2.64 0.96 17.45
C ALA A 195 -1.75 1.38 18.63
N GLU A 196 -1.20 0.43 19.41
CA GLU A 196 -0.19 0.73 20.45
C GLU A 196 1.02 1.42 19.83
N SER A 197 1.41 1.02 18.61
CA SER A 197 2.55 1.58 17.89
C SER A 197 2.15 2.45 16.70
N ALA A 198 1.11 2.10 15.96
CA ALA A 198 0.75 2.76 14.70
C ALA A 198 0.06 4.12 14.89
N GLU A 199 0.59 5.18 14.24
CA GLU A 199 0.14 6.58 14.37
C GLU A 199 -1.05 6.95 13.50
N PHE A 200 -1.31 6.14 12.47
CA PHE A 200 -2.51 6.24 11.67
C PHE A 200 -2.88 4.87 11.08
N PHE A 201 -4.15 4.71 10.74
CA PHE A 201 -4.64 3.62 9.91
C PHE A 201 -5.11 4.16 8.55
N SER A 202 -4.88 3.36 7.52
CA SER A 202 -5.52 3.54 6.21
C SER A 202 -6.18 2.23 5.81
N PHE A 203 -7.49 2.21 5.66
CA PHE A 203 -8.17 1.01 5.20
C PHE A 203 -7.88 0.78 3.71
N GLY A 204 -7.18 -0.32 3.43
CA GLY A 204 -6.97 -0.85 2.09
C GLY A 204 -8.16 -1.72 1.72
N THR A 205 -9.28 -1.09 1.38
CA THR A 205 -10.56 -1.80 1.25
C THR A 205 -10.64 -2.74 0.06
N ASN A 206 -9.77 -2.59 -0.94
CA ASN A 206 -9.68 -3.55 -2.04
C ASN A 206 -9.26 -4.92 -1.51
N ASP A 207 -8.09 -5.01 -0.88
CA ASP A 207 -7.57 -6.26 -0.31
C ASP A 207 -8.41 -6.77 0.88
N LEU A 208 -8.96 -5.86 1.69
CA LEU A 208 -9.90 -6.24 2.75
C LEU A 208 -11.16 -6.87 2.18
N THR A 209 -11.71 -6.34 1.09
CA THR A 209 -12.87 -6.92 0.41
C THR A 209 -12.52 -8.28 -0.18
N GLN A 210 -11.38 -8.39 -0.86
CA GLN A 210 -10.94 -9.66 -1.44
C GLN A 210 -10.85 -10.76 -0.38
N THR A 211 -10.23 -10.48 0.76
CA THR A 211 -10.04 -11.45 1.85
C THR A 211 -11.29 -11.70 2.68
N THR A 212 -12.23 -10.75 2.74
CA THR A 212 -13.52 -10.91 3.43
C THR A 212 -14.50 -11.74 2.60
N PHE A 213 -14.59 -11.48 1.30
CA PHE A 213 -15.45 -12.23 0.38
C PHE A 213 -14.84 -13.54 -0.10
N GLY A 214 -13.51 -13.68 -0.05
CA GLY A 214 -12.80 -14.76 -0.74
C GLY A 214 -12.79 -14.56 -2.26
N PHE A 215 -12.84 -13.31 -2.73
CA PHE A 215 -12.83 -12.97 -4.14
C PHE A 215 -11.43 -12.52 -4.57
N SER A 216 -10.85 -13.20 -5.56
CA SER A 216 -9.73 -12.66 -6.31
C SER A 216 -10.25 -11.56 -7.24
N ARG A 217 -9.75 -10.33 -7.09
CA ARG A 217 -10.20 -9.19 -7.90
C ARG A 217 -10.03 -9.45 -9.40
N ASP A 218 -8.96 -10.13 -9.77
CA ASP A 218 -8.63 -10.43 -11.17
C ASP A 218 -9.53 -11.52 -11.77
N ASP A 219 -10.11 -12.39 -10.93
CA ASP A 219 -10.88 -13.55 -11.38
C ASP A 219 -12.40 -13.42 -11.12
N ALA A 220 -12.81 -12.57 -10.18
CA ALA A 220 -14.17 -12.50 -9.69
C ALA A 220 -15.16 -11.84 -10.65
N GLY A 221 -14.70 -11.17 -11.71
CA GLY A 221 -15.56 -10.41 -12.62
C GLY A 221 -16.74 -11.21 -13.18
N LYS A 222 -16.51 -12.48 -13.59
CA LYS A 222 -17.59 -13.35 -14.10
C LYS A 222 -18.57 -13.75 -12.99
N ILE A 223 -18.07 -14.01 -11.79
CA ILE A 223 -18.88 -14.39 -10.62
C ILE A 223 -19.78 -13.22 -10.24
N ILE A 224 -19.22 -12.01 -10.15
CA ILE A 224 -19.92 -10.79 -9.75
C ILE A 224 -21.06 -10.48 -10.74
N VAL A 225 -20.80 -10.59 -12.05
CA VAL A 225 -21.85 -10.40 -13.08
C VAL A 225 -23.02 -11.35 -12.88
N ASP A 226 -22.77 -12.65 -12.73
CA ASP A 226 -23.82 -13.64 -12.51
C ASP A 226 -24.56 -13.46 -11.18
N TYR A 227 -23.84 -13.06 -10.13
CA TYR A 227 -24.41 -12.82 -8.80
C TYR A 227 -25.33 -11.60 -8.80
N MET A 228 -24.94 -10.51 -9.48
CA MET A 228 -25.79 -9.34 -9.64
C MET A 228 -27.04 -9.65 -10.48
N ALA A 229 -26.89 -10.41 -11.58
CA ALA A 229 -28.03 -10.81 -12.41
C ALA A 229 -29.05 -11.67 -11.65
N LYS A 230 -28.60 -12.45 -10.66
CA LYS A 230 -29.44 -13.28 -9.78
C LYS A 230 -29.92 -12.55 -8.52
N GLY A 231 -29.55 -11.28 -8.33
CA GLY A 231 -29.87 -10.51 -7.12
C GLY A 231 -29.19 -11.03 -5.84
N ILE A 232 -28.13 -11.83 -5.97
CA ILE A 232 -27.31 -12.30 -4.83
C ILE A 232 -26.45 -11.14 -4.31
N LEU A 233 -25.88 -10.35 -5.22
CA LEU A 233 -25.19 -9.10 -4.90
C LEU A 233 -26.03 -7.92 -5.40
N LYS A 234 -26.13 -6.88 -4.57
CA LYS A 234 -26.80 -5.63 -4.96
C LYS A 234 -25.92 -4.76 -5.87
N ALA A 235 -24.61 -4.81 -5.65
CA ALA A 235 -23.59 -4.07 -6.37
C ALA A 235 -22.28 -4.87 -6.40
N ASP A 236 -21.34 -4.43 -7.25
CA ASP A 236 -19.96 -4.94 -7.23
C ASP A 236 -19.25 -4.47 -5.95
N PRO A 237 -18.84 -5.39 -5.05
CA PRO A 237 -18.23 -5.04 -3.77
C PRO A 237 -16.85 -4.39 -3.90
N PHE A 238 -16.25 -4.35 -5.10
CA PHE A 238 -15.00 -3.62 -5.38
C PHE A 238 -15.24 -2.19 -5.91
N GLN A 239 -16.48 -1.82 -6.18
CA GLN A 239 -16.88 -0.47 -6.59
C GLN A 239 -17.65 0.24 -5.49
N GLU A 240 -18.58 -0.46 -4.84
CA GLU A 240 -19.36 0.04 -3.71
C GLU A 240 -19.04 -0.79 -2.46
N LEU A 241 -18.72 -0.11 -1.36
CA LEU A 241 -18.36 -0.76 -0.11
C LEU A 241 -19.53 -1.60 0.42
N ASP A 242 -19.27 -2.89 0.62
CA ASP A 242 -20.19 -3.78 1.34
C ASP A 242 -20.35 -3.34 2.80
N ARG A 243 -21.45 -2.68 3.14
CA ARG A 243 -21.72 -2.16 4.49
C ARG A 243 -21.99 -3.26 5.54
N ASP A 244 -22.43 -4.44 5.10
CA ASP A 244 -22.91 -5.53 5.97
C ASP A 244 -21.79 -6.51 6.36
N GLY A 245 -20.76 -6.69 5.53
CA GLY A 245 -19.57 -7.47 5.84
C GLY A 245 -18.34 -6.59 6.04
N VAL A 246 -17.79 -6.05 4.97
CA VAL A 246 -16.55 -5.24 5.00
C VAL A 246 -16.71 -3.99 5.88
N GLY A 247 -17.88 -3.34 5.83
CA GLY A 247 -18.22 -2.19 6.66
C GLY A 247 -18.26 -2.50 8.16
N VAL A 248 -18.66 -3.73 8.54
CA VAL A 248 -18.59 -4.19 9.93
C VAL A 248 -17.12 -4.30 10.38
N LEU A 249 -16.24 -4.80 9.52
CA LEU A 249 -14.80 -4.82 9.79
C LEU A 249 -14.21 -3.41 9.92
N LEU A 250 -14.63 -2.47 9.07
CA LEU A 250 -14.21 -1.06 9.21
C LEU A 250 -14.60 -0.49 10.58
N ARG A 251 -15.88 -0.62 10.98
CA ARG A 251 -16.35 -0.19 12.31
C ARG A 251 -15.54 -0.80 13.44
N MET A 252 -15.33 -2.12 13.40
CA MET A 252 -14.56 -2.84 14.41
C MET A 252 -13.11 -2.32 14.49
N GLY A 253 -12.45 -2.13 13.34
CA GLY A 253 -11.08 -1.65 13.30
C GLY A 253 -10.92 -0.22 13.82
N ILE A 254 -11.89 0.66 13.51
CA ILE A 254 -11.94 2.04 14.02
C ILE A 254 -12.11 2.05 15.53
N GLU A 255 -13.11 1.33 16.05
CA GLU A 255 -13.41 1.26 17.48
C GLU A 255 -12.21 0.73 18.26
N LYS A 256 -11.66 -0.42 17.85
CA LYS A 256 -10.49 -1.02 18.49
C LYS A 256 -9.26 -0.11 18.43
N GLY A 257 -8.95 0.45 17.26
CA GLY A 257 -7.81 1.35 17.11
C GLY A 257 -7.92 2.58 18.01
N ARG A 258 -9.09 3.22 18.03
CA ARG A 258 -9.35 4.40 18.86
C ARG A 258 -9.51 4.08 20.35
N SER A 259 -9.85 2.84 20.72
CA SER A 259 -9.86 2.40 22.12
C SER A 259 -8.46 2.41 22.74
N THR A 260 -7.42 2.13 21.95
CA THR A 260 -6.02 2.22 22.37
C THR A 260 -5.44 3.61 22.17
N ARG A 261 -5.74 4.28 21.04
CA ARG A 261 -5.22 5.60 20.69
C ARG A 261 -6.34 6.52 20.26
N SER A 262 -6.88 7.31 21.20
CA SER A 262 -8.09 8.12 20.98
C SER A 262 -7.97 9.15 19.86
N ASN A 263 -6.75 9.64 19.57
CA ASN A 263 -6.45 10.57 18.49
C ASN A 263 -5.88 9.87 17.24
N LEU A 264 -6.05 8.56 17.09
CA LEU A 264 -5.61 7.80 15.93
C LEU A 264 -6.28 8.35 14.67
N LYS A 265 -5.48 8.87 13.74
CA LYS A 265 -5.92 9.29 12.42
C LYS A 265 -6.28 8.05 11.60
N ILE A 266 -7.49 7.97 11.08
CA ILE A 266 -8.00 6.84 10.32
C ILE A 266 -8.60 7.33 9.02
N GLY A 267 -8.14 6.79 7.90
CA GLY A 267 -8.76 7.02 6.60
C GLY A 267 -8.96 5.75 5.80
N ILE A 268 -9.38 5.95 4.56
CA ILE A 268 -9.57 4.90 3.56
C ILE A 268 -8.85 5.30 2.28
N CYS A 269 -8.29 4.32 1.58
CA CYS A 269 -7.75 4.50 0.24
C CYS A 269 -8.27 3.42 -0.71
N GLY A 270 -8.23 3.71 -2.01
CA GLY A 270 -8.67 2.80 -3.06
C GLY A 270 -9.95 3.29 -3.75
N GLU A 271 -10.63 2.36 -4.43
CA GLU A 271 -11.78 2.67 -5.29
C GLU A 271 -12.96 3.24 -4.50
N HIS A 272 -13.25 2.66 -3.32
CA HIS A 272 -14.32 3.08 -2.43
C HIS A 272 -14.13 4.51 -1.89
N GLY A 273 -12.89 5.00 -1.82
CA GLY A 273 -12.62 6.38 -1.39
C GLY A 273 -13.14 7.46 -2.35
N GLY A 274 -13.57 7.06 -3.56
CA GLY A 274 -14.17 7.94 -4.55
C GLY A 274 -15.63 7.62 -4.90
N ASP A 275 -16.25 6.65 -4.22
CA ASP A 275 -17.65 6.28 -4.40
C ASP A 275 -18.56 7.01 -3.39
N PRO A 276 -19.60 7.75 -3.82
CA PRO A 276 -20.45 8.53 -2.91
C PRO A 276 -21.11 7.71 -1.79
N SER A 277 -21.62 6.50 -2.09
CA SER A 277 -22.26 5.62 -1.08
C SER A 277 -21.25 5.17 -0.03
N SER A 278 -20.05 4.81 -0.47
CA SER A 278 -18.94 4.42 0.40
C SER A 278 -18.44 5.59 1.26
N ILE A 279 -18.39 6.81 0.70
CA ILE A 279 -17.98 8.03 1.43
C ILE A 279 -19.01 8.39 2.51
N GLU A 280 -20.30 8.24 2.21
CA GLU A 280 -21.37 8.41 3.21
C GLU A 280 -21.16 7.46 4.38
N PHE A 281 -20.92 6.18 4.10
CA PHE A 281 -20.60 5.22 5.14
C PHE A 281 -19.34 5.61 5.94
N CYS A 282 -18.30 6.11 5.27
CA CYS A 282 -17.07 6.56 5.94
C CYS A 282 -17.33 7.73 6.91
N ASP A 283 -18.21 8.69 6.55
CA ASP A 283 -18.65 9.77 7.46
C ASP A 283 -19.44 9.20 8.64
N GLU A 284 -20.37 8.26 8.39
CA GLU A 284 -21.18 7.59 9.44
C GLU A 284 -20.31 6.89 10.50
N VAL A 285 -19.27 6.18 10.08
CA VAL A 285 -18.37 5.46 10.98
C VAL A 285 -17.24 6.33 11.54
N GLY A 286 -17.17 7.59 11.13
CA GLY A 286 -16.27 8.60 11.67
C GLY A 286 -14.82 8.50 11.20
N LEU A 287 -14.58 8.17 9.93
CA LEU A 287 -13.24 8.32 9.34
C LEU A 287 -12.81 9.79 9.29
N ASP A 288 -11.51 10.04 9.39
CA ASP A 288 -10.93 11.38 9.35
C ASP A 288 -10.73 11.89 7.91
N TYR A 289 -10.52 10.98 6.94
CA TYR A 289 -10.34 11.34 5.54
C TYR A 289 -10.68 10.17 4.59
N VAL A 290 -10.92 10.53 3.32
CA VAL A 290 -10.97 9.60 2.19
C VAL A 290 -9.88 9.97 1.18
N SER A 291 -9.27 8.97 0.54
CA SER A 291 -8.23 9.15 -0.48
C SER A 291 -8.62 8.41 -1.76
N CYS A 292 -8.63 9.12 -2.89
CA CYS A 292 -9.04 8.61 -4.19
C CYS A 292 -8.15 9.14 -5.31
N SER A 293 -8.34 8.61 -6.53
CA SER A 293 -7.60 9.07 -7.71
C SER A 293 -7.85 10.56 -8.00
N PRO A 294 -6.90 11.27 -8.61
CA PRO A 294 -6.99 12.73 -8.78
C PRO A 294 -8.30 13.21 -9.41
N TYR A 295 -8.82 12.49 -10.41
CA TYR A 295 -10.05 12.83 -11.11
C TYR A 295 -11.32 12.61 -10.29
N ARG A 296 -11.27 11.76 -9.25
CA ARG A 296 -12.39 11.51 -8.33
C ARG A 296 -12.42 12.47 -7.14
N VAL A 297 -11.36 13.26 -6.91
CA VAL A 297 -11.30 14.24 -5.80
C VAL A 297 -12.50 15.19 -5.77
N PRO A 298 -12.96 15.79 -6.90
CA PRO A 298 -14.14 16.66 -6.89
C PRO A 298 -15.42 15.92 -6.46
N ILE A 299 -15.59 14.67 -6.90
CA ILE A 299 -16.73 13.82 -6.54
C ILE A 299 -16.69 13.52 -5.04
N ALA A 300 -15.52 13.13 -4.53
CA ALA A 300 -15.37 12.80 -3.11
C ALA A 300 -15.64 14.01 -2.21
N ARG A 301 -15.18 15.20 -2.60
CA ARG A 301 -15.47 16.45 -1.88
C ARG A 301 -16.96 16.78 -1.86
N LEU A 302 -17.64 16.61 -3.00
CA LEU A 302 -19.08 16.85 -3.08
C LEU A 302 -19.87 15.87 -2.21
N ALA A 303 -19.55 14.57 -2.30
CA ALA A 303 -20.19 13.53 -1.50
C ALA A 303 -20.00 13.78 0.01
N ALA A 304 -18.77 14.06 0.46
CA ALA A 304 -18.49 14.38 1.85
C ALA A 304 -19.28 15.62 2.33
N ALA A 305 -19.38 16.66 1.50
CA ALA A 305 -20.17 17.85 1.84
C ALA A 305 -21.67 17.54 1.96
N GLN A 306 -22.22 16.71 1.06
CA GLN A 306 -23.61 16.27 1.09
C GLN A 306 -23.94 15.51 2.38
N CYS A 307 -23.03 14.65 2.85
CA CYS A 307 -23.18 13.92 4.12
C CYS A 307 -23.32 14.87 5.32
N VAL A 308 -22.45 15.89 5.39
CA VAL A 308 -22.50 16.90 6.46
C VAL A 308 -23.80 17.71 6.42
N VAL A 309 -24.27 18.11 5.22
CA VAL A 309 -25.53 18.83 5.07
C VAL A 309 -26.71 17.97 5.49
N ALA A 310 -26.79 16.72 5.03
CA ALA A 310 -27.87 15.80 5.37
C ALA A 310 -27.98 15.58 6.89
N ARG A 311 -26.84 15.38 7.57
CA ARG A 311 -26.77 15.23 9.03
C ARG A 311 -27.24 16.48 9.77
N LYS A 312 -26.84 17.68 9.34
CA LYS A 312 -27.30 18.94 9.95
C LYS A 312 -28.81 19.12 9.78
N SER A 313 -29.35 18.89 8.58
CA SER A 313 -30.79 18.97 8.33
C SER A 313 -31.60 17.91 9.09
N ALA A 314 -31.05 16.72 9.33
CA ALA A 314 -31.68 15.72 10.20
C ALA A 314 -31.69 16.16 11.68
N ALA A 315 -30.59 16.72 12.18
CA ALA A 315 -30.51 17.24 13.55
C ALA A 315 -31.45 18.43 13.80
N GLU A 316 -31.65 19.31 12.81
CA GLU A 316 -32.59 20.43 12.88
C GLU A 316 -34.05 19.95 12.91
N ARG A 317 -34.39 18.95 12.09
CA ARG A 317 -35.73 18.33 12.07
C ARG A 317 -36.03 17.52 13.33
N GLY A 318 -35.03 16.88 13.93
CA GLY A 318 -35.17 16.15 15.19
C GLY A 318 -35.31 17.05 16.42
N ARG A 319 -34.94 18.33 16.34
CA ARG A 319 -35.13 19.34 17.41
C ARG A 319 -36.49 20.03 17.36
N THR A 320 -37.29 19.80 16.32
CA THR A 320 -38.60 20.41 16.09
C THR A 320 -39.77 19.50 16.47
N VAL A 321 -39.51 18.43 17.24
CA VAL A 321 -40.53 17.51 17.79
C VAL A 321 -40.48 17.57 19.32
#